data_AF-A0A2U2DM65-F1
#
_entry.id   AF-A0A2U2DM65-F1
#
_cell.length_a   1.000
_cell.length_b   1.000
_cell.length_c   1.000
_cell.angle_alpha   90.00
_cell.angle_beta   90.00
_cell.angle_gamma   90.00
#
_symmetry.space_group_name_H-M   'P 1'
#
loop_
_entity.id
_entity.type
_entity.pdbx_description
1 polymer ?
#
loop_
_entity_poly.entity_id
_entity_poly.type
_entity_poly.pdbx_seq_one_letter_code
_entity_poly.pdbx_strand_id
1 'polypeptide(L)'
;MLSELEKASVTDAVHALVGDMPIGVPFGFRRLRALLSERHGITDDVRDDEEFKPTVEETMDRMLTYPKAIPDLQIAPEVDGELQWVRAGAV
;
A
#
# COMPACT_ATOMS: atom_id res chain seq x y z
N MET A 1 -15.18 -11.35 -1.35
CA MET A 1 -14.05 -11.60 -0.45
C MET A 1 -12.90 -12.16 -1.26
N LEU A 2 -11.74 -11.52 -1.26
CA LEU A 2 -10.56 -11.96 -2.03
C LEU A 2 -10.15 -13.39 -1.67
N SER A 3 -9.80 -14.19 -2.69
CA SER A 3 -9.17 -15.49 -2.46
C SER A 3 -7.74 -15.32 -1.89
N GLU A 4 -7.21 -16.36 -1.26
CA GLU A 4 -5.85 -16.33 -0.67
C GLU A 4 -4.76 -16.04 -1.73
N LEU A 5 -4.92 -16.55 -2.95
CA LEU A 5 -4.00 -16.28 -4.06
C LEU A 5 -4.05 -14.80 -4.48
N GLU A 6 -5.24 -14.21 -4.49
CA GLU A 6 -5.42 -12.80 -4.81
C GLU A 6 -4.86 -11.90 -3.73
N LYS A 7 -5.06 -12.23 -2.45
CA LYS A 7 -4.45 -11.50 -1.33
C LYS A 7 -2.93 -11.53 -1.40
N ALA A 8 -2.34 -12.69 -1.70
CA ALA A 8 -0.89 -12.81 -1.89
C ALA A 8 -0.41 -11.93 -3.06
N SER A 9 -1.10 -11.97 -4.20
CA SER A 9 -0.76 -11.13 -5.36
C SER A 9 -0.87 -9.63 -5.06
N VAL A 10 -1.88 -9.21 -4.29
CA VAL A 10 -2.02 -7.82 -3.83
C VAL A 10 -0.90 -7.44 -2.88
N THR A 11 -0.57 -8.32 -1.93
CA THR A 11 0.50 -8.11 -0.95
C THR A 11 1.83 -7.86 -1.66
N ASP A 12 2.19 -8.72 -2.60
CA ASP A 12 3.42 -8.61 -3.38
C ASP A 12 3.46 -7.33 -4.22
N ALA A 13 2.33 -6.96 -4.84
CA ALA A 13 2.20 -5.73 -5.61
C ALA A 13 2.34 -4.49 -4.72
N VAL A 14 1.72 -4.45 -3.54
CA VAL A 14 1.88 -3.34 -2.57
C VAL A 14 3.34 -3.26 -2.11
N HIS A 15 3.99 -4.39 -1.81
CA HIS A 15 5.41 -4.44 -1.47
C HIS A 15 6.29 -3.78 -2.54
N ALA A 16 6.11 -4.15 -3.80
CA ALA A 16 6.86 -3.58 -4.91
C ALA A 16 6.60 -2.07 -5.05
N LEU A 17 5.33 -1.66 -5.02
CA LEU A 17 4.96 -0.26 -5.19
C LEU A 17 5.49 0.64 -4.08
N VAL A 18 5.37 0.23 -2.83
CA VAL A 18 5.89 1.00 -1.70
C VAL A 18 7.41 1.14 -1.81
N GLY A 19 8.11 0.07 -2.22
CA GLY A 19 9.55 0.12 -2.49
C GLY A 19 9.96 1.12 -3.57
N ASP A 20 9.07 1.41 -4.52
CA ASP A 20 9.26 2.40 -5.59
C ASP A 20 8.75 3.81 -5.24
N MET A 21 8.13 4.00 -4.07
CA MET A 21 7.59 5.30 -3.70
C MET A 21 8.70 6.34 -3.51
N PRO A 22 8.49 7.59 -3.96
CA PRO A 22 9.44 8.68 -3.73
C PRO A 22 9.66 8.92 -2.23
N ILE A 23 10.92 9.10 -1.85
CA ILE A 23 11.31 9.46 -0.49
C ILE A 23 10.79 10.86 -0.15
N GLY A 24 10.26 11.03 1.06
CA GLY A 24 9.77 12.28 1.61
C GLY A 24 8.41 12.73 1.08
N VAL A 25 7.77 11.95 0.20
CA VAL A 25 6.45 12.27 -0.36
C VAL A 25 5.41 11.34 0.27
N PRO A 26 4.47 11.87 1.08
CA PRO A 26 3.38 11.07 1.62
C PRO A 26 2.47 10.50 0.53
N PHE A 27 1.92 9.32 0.77
CA PHE A 27 0.96 8.65 -0.10
C PHE A 27 -0.09 7.89 0.72
N GLY A 28 -1.33 7.88 0.23
CA GLY A 28 -2.45 7.17 0.83
C GLY A 28 -2.92 5.98 -0.01
N PHE A 29 -3.98 5.34 0.46
CA PHE A 29 -4.62 4.20 -0.19
C PHE A 29 -5.07 4.52 -1.62
N ARG A 30 -5.67 5.69 -1.88
CA ARG A 30 -6.13 6.11 -3.22
C ARG A 30 -4.99 6.10 -4.24
N ARG A 31 -3.81 6.57 -3.84
CA ARG A 31 -2.62 6.57 -4.70
C ARG A 31 -2.09 5.16 -4.94
N LEU A 32 -2.02 4.33 -3.88
CA LEU A 32 -1.62 2.93 -4.02
C LEU A 32 -2.58 2.19 -4.95
N ARG A 33 -3.89 2.37 -4.80
CA ARG A 33 -4.90 1.76 -5.65
C ARG A 33 -4.73 2.14 -7.12
N ALA A 34 -4.57 3.44 -7.42
CA ALA A 34 -4.33 3.89 -8.78
C ALA A 34 -3.11 3.19 -9.39
N LEU A 35 -2.02 3.10 -8.64
CA LEU A 35 -0.79 2.43 -9.10
C LEU A 35 -0.94 0.90 -9.21
N LEU A 36 -1.70 0.26 -8.34
CA LEU A 36 -2.00 -1.18 -8.40
C LEU A 36 -2.81 -1.50 -9.67
N SER A 37 -3.79 -0.66 -10.00
CA SER A 37 -4.55 -0.75 -11.24
C SER A 37 -3.66 -0.54 -12.46
N GLU A 38 -2.90 0.57 -12.49
CA GLU A 38 -2.05 0.95 -13.62
C GLU A 38 -0.90 -0.03 -13.89
N ARG A 39 -0.19 -0.49 -12.85
CA ARG A 39 1.06 -1.25 -13.00
C ARG A 39 0.88 -2.76 -12.87
N HIS A 40 -0.15 -3.20 -12.15
CA HIS A 40 -0.38 -4.62 -11.86
C HIS A 40 -1.70 -5.15 -12.43
N GLY A 41 -2.49 -4.31 -13.11
CA GLY A 41 -3.75 -4.71 -13.72
C GLY A 41 -4.81 -5.11 -12.69
N ILE A 42 -4.66 -4.67 -11.43
CA ILE A 42 -5.63 -4.92 -10.37
C ILE A 42 -6.74 -3.86 -10.54
N THR A 43 -7.63 -4.11 -11.50
CA THR A 43 -8.62 -3.15 -11.98
C THR A 43 -9.73 -2.87 -10.98
N ASP A 44 -10.22 -1.62 -11.00
CA ASP A 44 -11.33 -1.11 -10.20
C ASP A 44 -12.64 -1.87 -10.37
N ASP A 45 -12.84 -2.52 -11.53
CA ASP A 45 -14.11 -3.14 -11.92
C ASP A 45 -14.46 -4.43 -11.17
N VAL A 46 -13.53 -4.97 -10.37
CA VAL A 46 -13.66 -6.32 -9.77
C VAL A 46 -13.62 -6.31 -8.24
N ARG A 47 -13.20 -5.22 -7.59
CA ARG A 47 -12.88 -5.24 -6.14
C ARG A 47 -13.43 -4.00 -5.44
N ASP A 48 -14.46 -4.22 -4.61
CA ASP A 48 -15.02 -3.20 -3.74
C ASP A 48 -13.94 -2.66 -2.78
N ASP A 49 -13.96 -1.35 -2.55
CA ASP A 49 -13.09 -0.65 -1.59
C ASP A 49 -13.19 -1.29 -0.21
N GLU A 50 -14.37 -1.79 0.16
CA GLU A 50 -14.62 -2.46 1.43
C GLU A 50 -13.78 -3.74 1.61
N GLU A 51 -13.36 -4.41 0.54
CA GLU A 51 -12.54 -5.62 0.62
C GLU A 51 -11.06 -5.35 0.31
N PHE A 52 -10.81 -4.40 -0.59
CA PHE A 52 -9.46 -4.10 -1.05
C PHE A 52 -8.69 -3.23 -0.06
N LYS A 53 -9.34 -2.20 0.49
CA LYS A 53 -8.71 -1.27 1.44
C LYS A 53 -8.18 -1.98 2.69
N PRO A 54 -8.93 -2.86 3.37
CA PRO A 54 -8.40 -3.57 4.53
C PRO A 54 -7.18 -4.44 4.21
N THR A 55 -7.13 -5.06 3.02
CA THR A 55 -6.01 -5.90 2.60
C THR A 55 -4.73 -5.06 2.39
N VAL A 56 -4.87 -3.89 1.77
CA VAL A 56 -3.74 -2.96 1.60
C VAL A 56 -3.29 -2.40 2.94
N GLU A 57 -4.21 -1.97 3.80
CA GLU A 57 -3.90 -1.44 5.12
C GLU A 57 -3.23 -2.48 6.03
N GLU A 58 -3.73 -3.73 6.04
CA GLU A 58 -3.08 -4.83 6.77
C GLU A 58 -1.67 -5.11 6.24
N THR A 59 -1.49 -5.05 4.92
CA THR A 59 -0.17 -5.21 4.30
C THR A 59 0.79 -4.10 4.76
N MET A 60 0.33 -2.84 4.76
CA MET A 60 1.12 -1.70 5.23
C MET A 60 1.45 -1.81 6.72
N ASP A 61 0.50 -2.22 7.56
CA ASP A 61 0.70 -2.43 9.00
C ASP A 61 1.74 -3.53 9.28
N ARG A 62 1.71 -4.61 8.51
CA ARG A 62 2.74 -5.66 8.56
C ARG A 62 4.12 -5.15 8.15
N MET A 63 4.22 -4.29 7.13
CA MET A 63 5.50 -3.67 6.74
C MET A 63 6.05 -2.76 7.83
N LEU A 64 5.19 -1.97 8.47
CA LEU A 64 5.56 -1.10 9.59
C LEU A 64 6.02 -1.92 10.80
N THR A 65 5.36 -3.04 11.09
CA THR A 65 5.69 -3.94 12.20
C THR A 65 6.97 -4.75 11.94
N TYR A 66 7.20 -5.17 10.70
CA TYR A 66 8.35 -5.97 10.29
C TYR A 66 9.14 -5.28 9.16
N PRO A 67 9.88 -4.20 9.47
CA PRO A 67 10.43 -3.27 8.48
C PRO A 67 11.72 -3.79 7.79
N LYS A 68 11.80 -5.09 7.49
CA LYS A 68 12.96 -5.70 6.81
C LYS A 68 13.06 -5.26 5.35
N ALA A 69 11.93 -5.19 4.65
CA ALA A 69 11.90 -4.90 3.22
C ALA A 69 11.98 -3.38 2.95
N ILE A 70 11.33 -2.58 3.80
CA ILE A 70 11.23 -1.11 3.65
C ILE A 70 11.47 -0.49 5.03
N PRO A 71 12.75 -0.38 5.47
CA PRO A 71 13.08 0.03 6.82
C PRO A 71 12.76 1.48 7.14
N ASP A 72 12.58 2.31 6.11
CA ASP A 72 12.32 3.73 6.21
C ASP A 72 10.82 4.09 6.10
N LEU A 73 9.94 3.09 6.07
CA LEU A 73 8.49 3.31 6.00
C LEU A 73 7.96 3.83 7.35
N GLN A 74 7.17 4.90 7.31
CA GLN A 74 6.57 5.53 8.49
C GLN A 74 5.13 5.95 8.20
N ILE A 75 4.36 6.17 9.26
CA ILE A 75 3.03 6.79 9.19
C ILE A 75 3.22 8.31 9.05
N ALA A 76 2.56 8.90 8.06
CA ALA A 76 2.49 10.34 7.86
C ALA A 76 1.15 10.89 8.43
N PRO A 77 1.04 12.21 8.67
CA PRO A 77 -0.22 12.81 9.09
C PRO A 77 -1.36 12.48 8.13
N GLU A 78 -2.54 12.22 8.69
CA GLU A 78 -3.76 11.98 7.92
C GLU A 78 -4.13 13.22 7.09
N VAL A 79 -4.62 12.98 5.87
CA VAL A 79 -5.08 14.03 4.95
C VAL A 79 -6.48 13.66 4.47
N ASP A 80 -7.45 14.58 4.60
CA ASP A 80 -8.83 14.39 4.16
C ASP A 80 -9.51 13.09 4.66
N GLY A 81 -9.23 12.67 5.89
CA GLY A 81 -9.80 11.43 6.45
C GLY A 81 -9.06 10.15 6.02
N GLU A 82 -7.94 10.28 5.30
CA GLU A 82 -7.20 9.16 4.73
C GLU A 82 -5.82 9.02 5.37
N LEU A 83 -5.56 7.83 5.94
CA LEU A 83 -4.26 7.46 6.47
C LEU A 83 -3.17 7.58 5.39
N GLN A 84 -2.04 8.16 5.76
CA GLN A 84 -0.91 8.36 4.86
C GLN A 84 0.31 7.60 5.36
N TRP A 85 1.15 7.19 4.42
CA TRP A 85 2.47 6.64 4.68
C TRP A 85 3.53 7.45 3.95
N VAL A 86 4.76 7.40 4.44
CA VAL A 86 5.89 8.06 3.80
C VAL A 86 7.12 7.19 3.93
N ARG A 87 7.93 7.19 2.88
CA ARG A 87 9.30 6.69 2.95
C ARG A 87 10.21 7.81 3.42
N ALA A 88 10.70 7.73 4.65
CA ALA A 88 11.50 8.79 5.25
C ALA A 88 12.93 8.85 4.69
N GLY A 89 13.36 7.84 3.93
CA GLY A 89 14.76 7.65 3.54
C GLY A 89 15.58 7.07 4.69
N ALA A 90 16.74 6.51 4.35
CA ALA A 90 17.70 6.09 5.37
C ALA A 90 18.21 7.34 6.11
N VAL A 91 18.06 7.34 7.44
CA VAL A 91 18.72 8.30 8.34
C VAL A 91 20.21 8.02 8.40
#